data_AF-A0A376E7V1-F1
#
_entry.id   AF-A0A376E7V1-F1
#
_cell.length_a   1.000
_cell.length_b   1.000
_cell.length_c   1.000
_cell.angle_alpha   90.00
_cell.angle_beta   90.00
_cell.angle_gamma   90.00
#
_symmetry.space_group_name_H-M   'P 1'
#
loop_
_entity.id
_entity.type
_entity.pdbx_description
1 polymer ?
#
loop_
_entity_poly.entity_id
_entity_poly.type
_entity_poly.pdbx_seq_one_letter_code
_entity_poly.pdbx_strand_id
1 'polypeptide(L)'
;MNYLKKVTFMICFATGICHAQQKNTDANYSFSGFINQKIPVELNLSVSKNVVLGNIRYVKTKEKKPIKIIGTVDSGNHYHLEEFENDGNISGIIDAVLKNGKLSGSWSSTKSETVYPMTLDIQTKVHPKPEIFAPVPSDRFEGTYTYQYGENGYQGSITIKKLKDQMYSYDIGSVTGAPGRNIADASGEVMIKNNQFTIDINKSCSFVATFYNGFLSITQVPSVQTSDCEFGMNATLEGTFLKVK
;
A
#
# COMPACT_ATOMS: atom_id res chain seq x y z
N MET A 1 15.64 53.00 -52.84
CA MET A 1 15.88 52.79 -51.39
C MET A 1 14.89 51.74 -50.92
N ASN A 2 15.36 50.49 -50.81
CA ASN A 2 14.57 49.30 -50.51
C ASN A 2 14.26 49.21 -49.02
N TYR A 3 13.03 48.82 -48.65
CA TYR A 3 12.79 48.11 -47.40
C TYR A 3 11.74 47.02 -47.59
N LEU A 4 12.23 45.83 -47.91
CA LEU A 4 11.51 44.56 -47.92
C LEU A 4 11.32 44.12 -46.46
N LYS A 5 10.09 44.18 -45.93
CA LYS A 5 9.78 43.66 -44.59
C LYS A 5 9.76 42.13 -44.64
N LYS A 6 10.82 41.50 -44.10
CA LYS A 6 10.85 40.06 -43.83
C LYS A 6 9.92 39.76 -42.65
N VAL A 7 8.89 38.95 -42.90
CA VAL A 7 8.04 38.36 -41.85
C VAL A 7 8.70 37.04 -41.45
N THR A 8 9.25 37.01 -40.24
CA THR A 8 9.83 35.80 -39.65
C THR A 8 8.70 35.00 -38.98
N PHE A 9 8.38 33.83 -39.52
CA PHE A 9 7.42 32.91 -38.92
C PHE A 9 8.11 32.11 -37.82
N MET A 10 7.91 32.49 -36.56
CA MET A 10 8.47 31.79 -35.40
C MET A 10 7.58 30.61 -35.05
N ILE A 11 7.96 29.41 -35.48
CA ILE A 11 7.27 28.15 -35.14
C ILE A 11 7.62 27.83 -33.69
N CYS A 12 6.69 28.09 -32.76
CA CYS A 12 6.77 27.56 -31.41
C CYS A 12 6.48 26.05 -31.43
N PHE A 13 7.52 25.22 -31.36
CA PHE A 13 7.37 23.83 -30.96
C PHE A 13 7.02 23.80 -29.47
N ALA A 14 5.72 23.80 -29.17
CA ALA A 14 5.25 23.40 -27.86
C ALA A 14 5.54 21.90 -27.71
N THR A 15 6.66 21.57 -27.05
CA THR A 15 6.89 20.23 -26.51
C THR A 15 5.87 20.01 -25.40
N GLY A 16 4.68 19.56 -25.79
CA GLY A 16 3.69 19.06 -24.87
C GLY A 16 4.31 17.91 -24.10
N ILE A 17 4.64 18.14 -22.83
CA ILE A 17 4.95 17.08 -21.87
C ILE A 17 3.67 16.26 -21.78
N CYS A 18 3.66 15.14 -22.51
CA CYS A 18 2.61 14.16 -22.47
C CYS A 18 2.61 13.58 -21.06
N HIS A 19 1.83 14.19 -20.17
CA HIS A 19 1.48 13.56 -18.90
C HIS A 19 0.62 12.37 -19.31
N ALA A 20 1.21 11.18 -19.30
CA ALA A 20 0.46 9.94 -19.40
C ALA A 20 -0.58 10.00 -18.27
N GLN A 21 -1.84 10.26 -18.64
CA GLN A 21 -2.94 10.19 -17.70
C GLN A 21 -2.95 8.77 -17.15
N GLN A 22 -2.60 8.65 -15.88
CA GLN A 22 -2.62 7.40 -15.13
C GLN A 22 -4.07 6.91 -15.13
N LYS A 23 -4.36 5.93 -15.99
CA LYS A 23 -5.68 5.32 -16.12
C LYS A 23 -5.90 4.38 -14.94
N ASN A 24 -6.09 4.98 -13.77
CA ASN A 24 -6.40 4.28 -12.53
C ASN A 24 -7.90 4.03 -12.48
N THR A 25 -8.32 2.93 -13.12
CA THR A 25 -9.69 2.46 -13.12
C THR A 25 -9.94 1.57 -11.91
N ASP A 26 -11.07 1.79 -11.23
CA ASP A 26 -11.59 0.83 -10.29
C ASP A 26 -11.79 -0.51 -11.02
N ALA A 27 -11.22 -1.60 -10.49
CA ALA A 27 -11.24 -2.91 -11.12
C ALA A 27 -11.41 -4.00 -10.06
N ASN A 28 -12.09 -5.09 -10.43
CA ASN A 28 -12.29 -6.23 -9.56
C ASN A 28 -11.92 -7.50 -10.31
N TYR A 29 -11.04 -8.29 -9.71
CA TYR A 29 -10.48 -9.49 -10.30
C TYR A 29 -10.67 -10.68 -9.39
N SER A 30 -10.97 -11.83 -9.98
CA SER A 30 -10.84 -13.12 -9.33
C SER A 30 -9.82 -13.92 -10.12
N PHE A 31 -8.86 -14.53 -9.43
CA PHE A 31 -7.81 -15.35 -10.00
C PHE A 31 -7.83 -16.73 -9.35
N SER A 32 -7.42 -17.75 -10.10
CA SER A 32 -7.11 -19.06 -9.53
C SER A 32 -5.87 -19.64 -10.19
N GLY A 33 -5.13 -20.47 -9.45
CA GLY A 33 -3.92 -21.07 -9.97
C GLY A 33 -3.10 -21.68 -8.84
N PHE A 34 -1.78 -21.64 -8.99
CA PHE A 34 -0.88 -22.35 -8.09
C PHE A 34 0.29 -21.48 -7.61
N ILE A 35 0.63 -21.66 -6.34
CA ILE A 35 1.95 -21.36 -5.78
C ILE A 35 2.78 -22.65 -5.86
N ASN A 36 4.02 -22.52 -6.34
CA ASN A 36 4.95 -23.63 -6.54
C ASN A 36 4.39 -24.81 -7.34
N GLN A 37 3.46 -24.55 -8.28
CA GLN A 37 2.74 -25.56 -9.08
C GLN A 37 1.97 -26.64 -8.26
N LYS A 38 1.89 -26.50 -6.93
CA LYS A 38 1.41 -27.57 -6.03
C LYS A 38 0.32 -27.09 -5.08
N ILE A 39 0.38 -25.83 -4.68
CA ILE A 39 -0.49 -25.22 -3.69
C ILE A 39 -1.56 -24.42 -4.46
N PRO A 40 -2.77 -24.96 -4.63
CA PRO A 40 -3.83 -24.25 -5.32
C PRO A 40 -4.36 -23.11 -4.45
N VAL A 41 -4.49 -21.94 -5.05
CA VAL A 41 -5.02 -20.74 -4.40
C VAL A 41 -6.05 -20.05 -5.28
N GLU A 42 -6.95 -19.33 -4.61
CA GLU A 42 -7.84 -18.36 -5.22
C GLU A 42 -7.53 -16.99 -4.63
N LEU A 43 -7.50 -15.96 -5.48
CA LEU A 43 -7.17 -14.59 -5.09
C LEU A 43 -8.24 -13.66 -5.66
N ASN A 44 -8.94 -12.95 -4.79
CA ASN A 44 -9.90 -11.92 -5.18
C ASN A 44 -9.32 -10.56 -4.83
N LEU A 45 -9.25 -9.65 -5.80
CA LEU A 45 -8.71 -8.30 -5.64
C LEU A 45 -9.71 -7.26 -6.12
N SER A 46 -9.80 -6.16 -5.40
CA SER A 46 -10.35 -4.89 -5.84
C SER A 46 -9.20 -3.89 -5.90
N VAL A 47 -9.16 -3.09 -6.95
CA VAL A 47 -8.16 -2.04 -7.16
C VAL A 47 -8.91 -0.71 -7.22
N SER A 48 -8.44 0.27 -6.47
CA SER A 48 -8.87 1.66 -6.61
C SER A 48 -7.67 2.56 -6.52
N LYS A 49 -7.45 3.37 -7.56
CA LYS A 49 -6.18 4.07 -7.77
C LYS A 49 -5.02 3.07 -7.77
N ASN A 50 -4.01 3.29 -6.94
CA ASN A 50 -2.85 2.42 -6.74
C ASN A 50 -2.99 1.48 -5.54
N VAL A 51 -4.14 1.46 -4.85
CA VAL A 51 -4.37 0.63 -3.66
C VAL A 51 -5.15 -0.61 -4.03
N VAL A 52 -4.73 -1.74 -3.46
CA VAL A 52 -5.32 -3.05 -3.70
C VAL A 52 -5.86 -3.62 -2.39
N LEU A 53 -7.09 -4.13 -2.42
CA LEU A 53 -7.73 -4.84 -1.31
C LEU A 53 -8.28 -6.15 -1.77
N GLY A 54 -8.28 -7.15 -0.90
CA GLY A 54 -8.85 -8.43 -1.27
C GLY A 54 -8.61 -9.52 -0.27
N ASN A 55 -8.60 -10.74 -0.78
CA ASN A 55 -8.31 -11.92 0.01
C ASN A 55 -7.70 -13.03 -0.85
N ILE A 56 -6.82 -13.81 -0.23
CA ILE A 56 -6.31 -15.07 -0.77
C ILE A 56 -6.89 -16.25 0.02
N ARG A 57 -7.17 -17.34 -0.68
CA ARG A 57 -7.70 -18.58 -0.10
C ARG A 57 -6.90 -19.77 -0.57
N TYR A 58 -6.31 -20.50 0.38
CA TYR A 58 -5.63 -21.77 0.13
C TYR A 58 -6.64 -22.91 0.07
N VAL A 59 -6.86 -23.47 -1.12
CA VAL A 59 -8.04 -24.31 -1.41
C VAL A 59 -7.96 -25.71 -0.76
N LYS A 60 -6.74 -26.17 -0.44
CA LYS A 60 -6.50 -27.49 0.18
C LYS A 60 -6.47 -27.47 1.72
N THR A 61 -6.58 -26.31 2.36
CA THR A 61 -6.65 -26.28 3.83
C THR A 61 -8.03 -26.72 4.31
N LYS A 62 -8.13 -27.23 5.55
CA LYS A 62 -9.39 -27.71 6.11
C LYS A 62 -10.43 -26.59 6.24
N GLU A 63 -10.00 -25.42 6.71
CA GLU A 63 -10.87 -24.29 6.97
C GLU A 63 -11.10 -23.40 5.73
N LYS A 64 -10.16 -23.40 4.78
CA LYS A 64 -10.18 -22.54 3.58
C LYS A 64 -10.49 -21.08 3.94
N LYS A 65 -9.99 -20.64 5.10
CA LYS A 65 -10.23 -19.31 5.64
C LYS A 65 -9.57 -18.29 4.71
N PRO A 66 -10.30 -17.28 4.20
CA PRO A 66 -9.70 -16.19 3.46
C PRO A 66 -8.73 -15.41 4.36
N ILE A 67 -7.54 -15.12 3.84
CA ILE A 67 -6.55 -14.24 4.47
C ILE A 67 -6.62 -12.89 3.77
N LYS A 68 -6.63 -11.80 4.55
CA LYS A 68 -6.78 -10.45 4.00
C LYS A 68 -5.55 -10.10 3.17
N ILE A 69 -5.80 -9.49 2.01
CA ILE A 69 -4.77 -8.94 1.13
C ILE A 69 -4.90 -7.42 1.14
N ILE A 70 -3.79 -6.75 1.41
CA ILE A 70 -3.65 -5.30 1.21
C ILE A 70 -2.37 -5.10 0.40
N GLY A 71 -2.37 -4.14 -0.52
CA GLY A 71 -1.19 -3.90 -1.31
C GLY A 71 -1.31 -2.71 -2.22
N THR A 72 -0.37 -2.63 -3.16
CA THR A 72 -0.33 -1.58 -4.16
C THR A 72 -0.16 -2.14 -5.56
N VAL A 73 -0.53 -1.32 -6.55
CA VAL A 73 -0.26 -1.57 -7.95
C VAL A 73 0.33 -0.31 -8.58
N ASP A 74 1.41 -0.48 -9.34
CA ASP A 74 2.04 0.62 -10.06
C ASP A 74 1.52 0.77 -11.51
N SER A 75 2.03 1.77 -12.23
CA SER A 75 1.66 2.01 -13.63
C SER A 75 2.07 0.89 -14.60
N GLY A 76 2.97 0.00 -14.19
CA GLY A 76 3.42 -1.17 -14.95
C GLY A 76 2.56 -2.41 -14.73
N ASN A 77 1.45 -2.31 -13.98
CA ASN A 77 0.67 -3.44 -13.48
C ASN A 77 1.51 -4.40 -12.63
N HIS A 78 2.53 -3.89 -11.93
CA HIS A 78 3.24 -4.62 -10.91
C HIS A 78 2.48 -4.49 -9.59
N TYR A 79 2.08 -5.61 -9.04
CA TYR A 79 1.36 -5.74 -7.79
C TYR A 79 2.36 -6.14 -6.70
N HIS A 80 2.35 -5.40 -5.60
CA HIS A 80 2.99 -5.77 -4.34
C HIS A 80 1.89 -5.95 -3.29
N LEU A 81 1.65 -7.20 -2.87
CA LEU A 81 0.53 -7.57 -2.01
C LEU A 81 1.02 -8.26 -0.75
N GLU A 82 0.37 -8.00 0.36
CA GLU A 82 0.73 -8.51 1.68
C GLU A 82 -0.44 -9.30 2.27
N GLU A 83 -0.14 -10.50 2.76
CA GLU A 83 -1.07 -11.37 3.46
C GLU A 83 -1.13 -11.03 4.94
N PHE A 84 -2.20 -10.34 5.35
CA PHE A 84 -2.39 -9.91 6.72
C PHE A 84 -3.15 -10.97 7.55
N GLU A 85 -2.50 -11.45 8.61
CA GLU A 85 -3.14 -12.16 9.73
C GLU A 85 -3.92 -11.15 10.60
N ASN A 86 -4.83 -11.66 11.42
CA ASN A 86 -5.76 -10.80 12.19
C ASN A 86 -5.08 -9.92 13.26
N ASP A 87 -3.84 -10.23 13.62
CA ASP A 87 -3.01 -9.50 14.59
C ASP A 87 -2.07 -8.48 13.94
N GLY A 88 -2.16 -8.32 12.61
CA GLY A 88 -1.28 -7.44 11.83
C GLY A 88 0.04 -8.07 11.43
N ASN A 89 0.30 -9.34 11.77
CA ASN A 89 1.44 -10.05 11.20
C ASN A 89 1.19 -10.30 9.71
N ILE A 90 2.18 -9.95 8.89
CA ILE A 90 2.21 -10.22 7.47
C ILE A 90 2.83 -11.60 7.31
N SER A 91 2.10 -12.58 6.80
CA SER A 91 2.56 -13.97 6.68
C SER A 91 3.25 -14.27 5.35
N GLY A 92 2.91 -13.51 4.32
CA GLY A 92 3.43 -13.70 2.98
C GLY A 92 3.33 -12.44 2.14
N ILE A 93 4.20 -12.36 1.14
CA ILE A 93 4.27 -11.25 0.19
C ILE A 93 4.10 -11.83 -1.21
N ILE A 94 3.31 -11.18 -2.04
CA ILE A 94 3.14 -11.51 -3.46
C ILE A 94 3.63 -10.32 -4.28
N ASP A 95 4.69 -10.57 -5.04
CA ASP A 95 5.21 -9.64 -6.05
C ASP A 95 4.94 -10.23 -7.43
N ALA A 96 4.06 -9.59 -8.20
CA ALA A 96 3.59 -10.16 -9.47
C ALA A 96 3.18 -9.12 -10.51
N VAL A 97 3.25 -9.51 -11.78
CA VAL A 97 2.81 -8.67 -12.90
C VAL A 97 1.55 -9.27 -13.52
N LEU A 98 0.53 -8.44 -13.72
CA LEU A 98 -0.67 -8.81 -14.46
C LEU A 98 -0.48 -8.54 -15.95
N LYS A 99 -0.44 -9.59 -16.76
CA LYS A 99 -0.32 -9.51 -18.23
C LYS A 99 -1.20 -10.54 -18.91
N ASN A 100 -2.00 -10.11 -19.88
CA ASN A 100 -2.86 -10.98 -20.68
C ASN A 100 -3.79 -11.89 -19.84
N GLY A 101 -4.36 -11.35 -18.75
CA GLY A 101 -5.24 -12.10 -17.85
C GLY A 101 -4.52 -13.10 -16.94
N LYS A 102 -3.19 -13.07 -16.88
CA LYS A 102 -2.38 -13.92 -16.01
C LYS A 102 -1.57 -13.07 -15.04
N LEU A 103 -1.67 -13.38 -13.75
CA LEU A 103 -0.87 -12.80 -12.69
C LEU A 103 0.30 -13.76 -12.40
N SER A 104 1.51 -13.34 -12.74
CA SER A 104 2.73 -14.15 -12.63
C SER A 104 3.80 -13.43 -11.82
N GLY A 105 4.46 -14.16 -10.93
CA GLY A 105 5.51 -13.61 -10.07
C GLY A 105 5.92 -14.60 -8.99
N SER A 106 6.12 -14.10 -7.78
CA SER A 106 6.48 -14.91 -6.62
C SER A 106 5.57 -14.68 -5.43
N TRP A 107 5.43 -15.72 -4.63
CA TRP A 107 5.00 -15.64 -3.24
C TRP A 107 6.23 -15.89 -2.35
N SER A 108 6.44 -15.08 -1.33
CA SER A 108 7.51 -15.25 -0.35
C SER A 108 6.93 -15.30 1.07
N SER A 109 7.54 -16.13 1.91
CA SER A 109 7.25 -16.19 3.34
C SER A 109 7.97 -15.05 4.06
N THR A 110 7.33 -14.45 5.05
CA THR A 110 8.00 -13.50 5.96
C THR A 110 8.63 -14.18 7.18
N LYS A 111 8.25 -15.44 7.44
CA LYS A 111 8.72 -16.25 8.57
C LYS A 111 9.94 -17.10 8.20
N SER A 112 10.28 -17.20 6.91
CA SER A 112 11.40 -17.99 6.39
C SER A 112 11.92 -17.41 5.08
N GLU A 113 13.10 -17.83 4.62
CA GLU A 113 13.66 -17.41 3.31
C GLU A 113 12.97 -18.09 2.11
N THR A 114 11.77 -18.66 2.31
CA THR A 114 11.09 -19.43 1.28
C THR A 114 10.46 -18.51 0.25
N VAL A 115 10.85 -18.70 -1.01
CA VAL A 115 10.25 -18.01 -2.17
C VAL A 115 9.79 -19.06 -3.18
N TYR A 116 8.55 -18.91 -3.65
CA TYR A 116 7.95 -19.81 -4.62
C TYR A 116 7.40 -19.05 -5.82
N PRO A 117 7.57 -19.60 -7.05
CA PRO A 117 6.91 -19.03 -8.21
C PRO A 117 5.40 -19.18 -8.08
N MET A 118 4.67 -18.16 -8.51
CA MET A 118 3.22 -18.11 -8.52
C MET A 118 2.72 -17.83 -9.93
N THR A 119 1.65 -18.50 -10.34
CA THR A 119 0.93 -18.19 -11.58
C THR A 119 -0.54 -18.43 -11.39
N LEU A 120 -1.32 -17.36 -11.56
CA LEU A 120 -2.78 -17.37 -11.43
C LEU A 120 -3.42 -16.83 -12.70
N ASP A 121 -4.48 -17.49 -13.16
CA ASP A 121 -5.28 -17.11 -14.31
C ASP A 121 -6.56 -16.42 -13.86
N ILE A 122 -6.92 -15.33 -14.55
CA ILE A 122 -8.15 -14.58 -14.29
C ILE A 122 -9.39 -15.45 -14.55
N GLN A 123 -10.35 -15.38 -13.64
CA GLN A 123 -11.61 -16.11 -13.68
C GLN A 123 -12.71 -15.19 -14.24
N THR A 124 -12.82 -15.10 -15.56
CA THR A 124 -13.74 -14.14 -16.23
C THR A 124 -15.23 -14.39 -15.96
N LYS A 125 -15.59 -15.59 -15.51
CA LYS A 125 -16.97 -15.97 -15.13
C LYS A 125 -17.29 -15.68 -13.66
N VAL A 126 -16.30 -15.27 -12.87
CA VAL A 126 -16.46 -14.93 -11.46
C VAL A 126 -16.45 -13.43 -11.33
N HIS A 127 -17.53 -12.89 -10.75
CA HIS A 127 -17.69 -11.46 -10.49
C HIS A 127 -17.58 -11.23 -8.98
N PRO A 128 -16.37 -11.01 -8.45
CA PRO A 128 -16.20 -10.77 -7.02
C PRO A 128 -16.91 -9.48 -6.64
N LYS A 129 -17.50 -9.47 -5.44
CA LYS A 129 -18.07 -8.27 -4.86
C LYS A 129 -16.93 -7.25 -4.65
N PRO A 130 -17.07 -5.99 -5.08
CA PRO A 130 -16.05 -4.99 -4.84
C PRO A 130 -15.82 -4.75 -3.35
N GLU A 131 -14.55 -4.59 -2.97
CA GLU A 131 -14.16 -4.14 -1.64
C GLU A 131 -14.48 -2.66 -1.44
N ILE A 132 -14.79 -2.29 -0.20
CA ILE A 132 -15.02 -0.89 0.19
C ILE A 132 -13.71 -0.32 0.68
N PHE A 133 -13.21 0.73 0.00
CA PHE A 133 -11.94 1.37 0.35
C PHE A 133 -12.07 2.43 1.44
N ALA A 134 -13.17 3.18 1.46
CA ALA A 134 -13.38 4.25 2.42
C ALA A 134 -13.63 3.69 3.84
N PRO A 135 -13.13 4.34 4.90
CA PRO A 135 -13.44 3.98 6.28
C PRO A 135 -14.95 3.97 6.56
N VAL A 136 -15.42 2.99 7.34
CA VAL A 136 -16.84 2.86 7.70
C VAL A 136 -17.21 3.87 8.80
N PRO A 137 -18.39 4.53 8.73
CA PRO A 137 -18.74 5.64 9.62
C PRO A 137 -18.75 5.38 11.13
N SER A 138 -18.94 4.14 11.57
CA SER A 138 -19.08 3.75 12.98
C SER A 138 -17.76 3.55 13.72
N ASP A 139 -16.63 3.46 13.00
CA ASP A 139 -15.30 3.05 13.53
C ASP A 139 -14.15 3.86 12.91
N ARG A 140 -14.41 5.12 12.55
CA ARG A 140 -13.70 5.76 11.43
C ARG A 140 -12.18 5.75 11.57
N PHE A 141 -11.64 6.08 12.74
CA PHE A 141 -10.17 6.25 12.88
C PHE A 141 -9.59 5.73 14.20
N GLU A 142 -10.38 5.69 15.28
CA GLU A 142 -9.90 5.27 16.60
C GLU A 142 -9.51 3.80 16.60
N GLY A 143 -8.39 3.47 17.22
CA GLY A 143 -7.93 2.10 17.34
C GLY A 143 -6.42 1.99 17.34
N THR A 144 -5.96 0.73 17.32
CA THR A 144 -4.55 0.42 17.13
C THR A 144 -4.38 -0.26 15.78
N TYR A 145 -3.41 0.22 15.02
CA TYR A 145 -3.07 -0.30 13.71
C TYR A 145 -1.64 -0.81 13.73
N THR A 146 -1.39 -2.02 13.22
CA THR A 146 -0.09 -2.67 13.29
C THR A 146 0.32 -3.32 11.97
N TYR A 147 1.62 -3.45 11.79
CA TYR A 147 2.20 -4.41 10.86
C TYR A 147 3.39 -5.11 11.53
N GLN A 148 3.67 -6.34 11.11
CA GLN A 148 4.86 -7.07 11.52
C GLN A 148 5.27 -8.07 10.44
N TYR A 149 6.53 -8.05 10.02
CA TYR A 149 7.08 -9.02 9.06
C TYR A 149 7.79 -10.16 9.82
N GLY A 150 7.04 -11.20 10.17
CA GLY A 150 7.60 -12.34 10.92
C GLY A 150 8.16 -11.92 12.30
N GLU A 151 8.91 -12.82 12.94
CA GLU A 151 9.38 -12.57 14.32
C GLU A 151 10.49 -11.51 14.39
N ASN A 152 11.34 -11.45 13.37
CA ASN A 152 12.58 -10.66 13.39
C ASN A 152 12.60 -9.52 12.36
N GLY A 153 11.55 -9.35 11.56
CA GLY A 153 11.50 -8.30 10.55
C GLY A 153 11.11 -6.94 11.11
N TYR A 154 10.77 -6.05 10.17
CA TYR A 154 10.21 -4.74 10.47
C TYR A 154 8.87 -4.90 11.19
N GLN A 155 8.58 -3.99 12.09
CA GLN A 155 7.28 -3.93 12.76
C GLN A 155 6.95 -2.49 13.10
N GLY A 156 5.67 -2.18 13.12
CA GLY A 156 5.19 -0.85 13.47
C GLY A 156 3.81 -0.89 14.10
N SER A 157 3.53 0.10 14.93
CA SER A 157 2.24 0.30 15.55
C SER A 157 1.92 1.78 15.62
N ILE A 158 0.67 2.13 15.33
CA ILE A 158 0.12 3.47 15.58
C ILE A 158 -1.19 3.34 16.33
N THR A 159 -1.34 4.12 17.40
CA THR A 159 -2.58 4.23 18.16
C THR A 159 -3.22 5.59 17.91
N ILE A 160 -4.49 5.58 17.54
CA ILE A 160 -5.30 6.78 17.29
C ILE A 160 -6.39 6.85 18.36
N LYS A 161 -6.46 7.97 19.08
CA LYS A 161 -7.50 8.21 20.09
C LYS A 161 -8.22 9.51 19.81
N LYS A 162 -9.55 9.49 19.92
CA LYS A 162 -10.35 10.70 19.80
C LYS A 162 -10.23 11.56 21.06
N LEU A 163 -9.96 12.84 20.87
CA LEU A 163 -9.90 13.82 21.95
C LEU A 163 -11.24 14.56 22.06
N LYS A 164 -11.61 15.28 21.00
CA LYS A 164 -12.86 16.04 20.89
C LYS A 164 -13.18 16.32 19.43
N ASP A 165 -14.46 16.30 19.05
CA ASP A 165 -14.91 16.62 17.69
C ASP A 165 -14.17 15.83 16.61
N GLN A 166 -13.34 16.48 15.78
CA GLN A 166 -12.50 15.87 14.74
C GLN A 166 -11.00 15.88 15.10
N MET A 167 -10.69 16.13 16.37
CA MET A 167 -9.34 16.16 16.92
C MET A 167 -9.00 14.80 17.55
N TYR A 168 -7.83 14.30 17.20
CA TYR A 168 -7.32 12.99 17.63
C TYR A 168 -5.88 13.15 18.11
N SER A 169 -5.47 12.34 19.07
CA SER A 169 -4.06 12.12 19.36
C SER A 169 -3.57 10.88 18.61
N TYR A 170 -2.33 10.90 18.14
CA TYR A 170 -1.64 9.73 17.63
C TYR A 170 -0.33 9.48 18.39
N ASP A 171 0.04 8.21 18.47
CA ASP A 171 1.32 7.74 18.95
C ASP A 171 1.76 6.61 18.00
N ILE A 172 2.88 6.81 17.30
CA ILE A 172 3.41 5.86 16.32
C ILE A 172 4.86 5.51 16.65
N GLY A 173 5.18 4.23 16.50
CA GLY A 173 6.54 3.72 16.52
C GLY A 173 6.71 2.58 15.53
N SER A 174 7.82 2.61 14.80
CA SER A 174 8.24 1.58 13.85
C SER A 174 9.71 1.23 14.12
N VAL A 175 10.07 -0.04 13.96
CA VAL A 175 11.44 -0.51 14.14
C VAL A 175 11.90 -1.35 12.96
N THR A 176 13.19 -1.24 12.63
CA THR A 176 13.83 -2.10 11.63
C THR A 176 13.99 -3.53 12.16
N GLY A 177 14.36 -4.47 11.27
CA GLY A 177 14.60 -5.86 11.63
C GLY A 177 15.77 -6.08 12.60
N ALA A 178 15.80 -7.24 13.25
CA ALA A 178 16.87 -7.66 14.14
C ALA A 178 18.20 -7.94 13.37
N PRO A 179 19.37 -7.93 14.05
CA PRO A 179 19.58 -7.61 15.48
C PRO A 179 19.74 -6.11 15.75
N GLY A 180 20.15 -5.33 14.75
CA GLY A 180 20.33 -3.88 14.86
C GLY A 180 19.03 -3.14 14.56
N ARG A 181 18.20 -2.90 15.58
CA ARG A 181 16.95 -2.17 15.42
C ARG A 181 17.18 -0.67 15.53
N ASN A 182 16.83 0.06 14.48
CA ASN A 182 16.63 1.51 14.52
C ASN A 182 15.14 1.80 14.71
N ILE A 183 14.82 2.94 15.31
CA ILE A 183 13.45 3.31 15.68
C ILE A 183 13.09 4.61 14.97
N ALA A 184 11.89 4.64 14.38
CA ALA A 184 11.22 5.85 13.96
C ALA A 184 9.96 5.99 14.81
N ASP A 185 9.83 7.08 15.55
CA ASP A 185 8.66 7.36 16.37
C ASP A 185 8.20 8.83 16.23
N ALA A 186 6.92 9.04 16.52
CA ALA A 186 6.32 10.35 16.59
C ALA A 186 5.04 10.30 17.41
N SER A 187 4.66 11.42 18.01
CA SER A 187 3.36 11.57 18.66
C SER A 187 2.87 13.00 18.53
N GLY A 188 1.56 13.20 18.64
CA GLY A 188 0.98 14.52 18.54
C GLY A 188 -0.55 14.53 18.48
N GLU A 189 -1.10 15.71 18.27
CA GLU A 189 -2.53 15.93 18.06
C GLU A 189 -2.80 16.41 16.65
N VAL A 190 -3.84 15.88 16.02
CA VAL A 190 -4.16 16.12 14.62
C VAL A 190 -5.65 16.28 14.41
N MET A 191 -6.01 17.07 13.40
CA MET A 191 -7.35 17.05 12.83
C MET A 191 -7.35 16.13 11.62
N ILE A 192 -8.16 15.07 11.66
CA ILE A 192 -8.32 14.18 10.51
C ILE A 192 -9.33 14.78 9.53
N LYS A 193 -8.89 15.04 8.30
CA LYS A 193 -9.72 15.60 7.22
C LYS A 193 -9.61 14.71 5.99
N ASN A 194 -10.73 14.42 5.33
CA ASN A 194 -10.77 13.55 4.15
C ASN A 194 -10.06 12.21 4.37
N ASN A 195 -10.22 11.61 5.56
CA ASN A 195 -9.57 10.37 5.97
C ASN A 195 -8.03 10.45 6.00
N GLN A 196 -7.46 11.65 6.15
CA GLN A 196 -6.02 11.85 6.14
C GLN A 196 -5.57 12.81 7.25
N PHE A 197 -4.32 12.65 7.65
CA PHE A 197 -3.57 13.65 8.41
C PHE A 197 -2.09 13.58 8.05
N THR A 198 -1.37 14.65 8.39
CA THR A 198 0.08 14.75 8.18
C THR A 198 0.80 14.58 9.51
N ILE A 199 1.89 13.81 9.50
CA ILE A 199 2.85 13.68 10.60
C ILE A 199 4.06 14.51 10.19
N ASP A 200 4.25 15.66 10.84
CA ASP A 200 5.42 16.51 10.62
C ASP A 200 6.52 16.12 11.60
N ILE A 201 7.67 15.70 11.08
CA ILE A 201 8.84 15.36 11.90
C ILE A 201 9.75 16.57 12.05
N ASN A 202 10.09 17.18 10.92
CA ASN A 202 10.87 18.41 10.86
C ASN A 202 10.53 19.18 9.57
N LYS A 203 11.26 20.26 9.28
CA LYS A 203 10.99 21.11 8.10
C LYS A 203 11.15 20.40 6.75
N SER A 204 11.88 19.29 6.71
CA SER A 204 12.24 18.58 5.48
C SER A 204 11.66 17.16 5.41
N CYS A 205 11.06 16.67 6.50
CA CYS A 205 10.48 15.34 6.61
C CYS A 205 9.06 15.39 7.18
N SER A 206 8.10 14.90 6.39
CA SER A 206 6.74 14.65 6.82
C SER A 206 6.14 13.44 6.10
N PHE A 207 5.11 12.87 6.70
CA PHE A 207 4.40 11.70 6.18
C PHE A 207 2.90 12.00 6.12
N VAL A 208 2.21 11.42 5.13
CA VAL A 208 0.74 11.44 5.08
C VAL A 208 0.23 10.07 5.48
N ALA A 209 -0.56 10.04 6.55
CA ALA A 209 -1.35 8.88 6.93
C ALA A 209 -2.73 8.97 6.26
N THR A 210 -3.09 7.93 5.50
CA THR A 210 -4.40 7.79 4.85
C THR A 210 -5.14 6.60 5.42
N PHE A 211 -6.33 6.83 5.96
CA PHE A 211 -7.21 5.79 6.46
C PHE A 211 -8.06 5.18 5.34
N TYR A 212 -8.17 3.87 5.42
CA TYR A 212 -9.02 3.04 4.59
C TYR A 212 -9.88 2.13 5.47
N ASN A 213 -10.69 1.28 4.84
CA ASN A 213 -11.53 0.34 5.55
C ASN A 213 -10.71 -0.73 6.31
N GLY A 214 -10.51 -0.49 7.61
CA GLY A 214 -9.84 -1.43 8.52
C GLY A 214 -8.32 -1.46 8.39
N PHE A 215 -7.70 -0.43 7.82
CA PHE A 215 -6.25 -0.24 7.82
C PHE A 215 -5.91 1.24 7.54
N LEU A 216 -4.64 1.60 7.69
CA LEU A 216 -4.11 2.87 7.21
C LEU A 216 -2.81 2.65 6.45
N SER A 217 -2.48 3.55 5.54
CA SER A 217 -1.20 3.58 4.83
C SER A 217 -0.51 4.89 5.12
N ILE A 218 0.79 4.82 5.42
CA ILE A 218 1.64 5.98 5.65
C ILE A 218 2.69 6.02 4.54
N THR A 219 2.76 7.15 3.85
CA THR A 219 3.72 7.41 2.77
C THR A 219 4.44 8.72 3.04
N GLN A 220 5.74 8.78 2.73
CA GLN A 220 6.50 10.01 2.85
C GLN A 220 5.98 11.07 1.87
N VAL A 221 5.89 12.32 2.32
CA VAL A 221 5.64 13.45 1.43
C VAL A 221 6.91 13.72 0.64
N PRO A 222 6.88 13.69 -0.71
CA PRO A 222 8.04 14.05 -1.51
C PRO A 222 8.43 15.52 -1.23
N SER A 223 9.60 15.73 -0.61
CA SER A 223 10.19 17.07 -0.43
C SER A 223 11.37 17.24 -1.39
N VAL A 224 11.82 18.47 -1.64
CA VAL A 224 13.00 18.73 -2.49
C VAL A 224 14.31 18.24 -1.81
N GLN A 225 14.24 17.86 -0.53
CA GLN A 225 15.34 17.42 0.33
C GLN A 225 14.96 16.10 1.02
N THR A 226 14.79 15.03 0.25
CA THR A 226 14.28 13.71 0.70
C THR A 226 15.29 12.87 1.51
N SER A 227 15.95 13.40 2.56
CA SER A 227 16.99 12.56 3.20
C SER A 227 17.24 12.66 4.69
N ASP A 228 16.55 13.48 5.48
CA ASP A 228 16.86 13.53 6.92
C ASP A 228 15.61 13.61 7.81
N CYS A 229 14.93 12.47 7.97
CA CYS A 229 14.03 12.28 9.10
C CYS A 229 14.78 11.97 10.39
N GLU A 230 16.13 11.86 10.34
CA GLU A 230 17.03 11.65 11.48
C GLU A 230 16.76 10.39 12.34
N PHE A 231 15.90 9.47 11.88
CA PHE A 231 15.57 8.22 12.60
C PHE A 231 16.68 7.15 12.57
N GLY A 232 17.77 7.38 11.85
CA GLY A 232 18.84 6.40 11.66
C GLY A 232 18.60 5.43 10.49
N MET A 233 19.51 4.46 10.33
CA MET A 233 19.60 3.63 9.11
C MET A 233 18.29 2.89 8.80
N ASN A 234 17.60 3.35 7.74
CA ASN A 234 16.37 2.79 7.18
C ASN A 234 15.16 2.75 8.13
N ALA A 235 15.20 3.44 9.26
CA ALA A 235 14.01 3.61 10.09
C ALA A 235 13.06 4.63 9.44
N THR A 236 11.79 4.28 9.35
CA THR A 236 10.75 5.10 8.71
C THR A 236 9.40 4.85 9.36
N LEU A 237 8.49 5.82 9.22
CA LEU A 237 7.09 5.67 9.60
C LEU A 237 6.24 5.08 8.47
N GLU A 238 6.80 4.91 7.27
CA GLU A 238 6.09 4.34 6.13
C GLU A 238 5.64 2.90 6.37
N GLY A 239 4.50 2.55 5.78
CA GLY A 239 3.98 1.20 5.84
C GLY A 239 2.46 1.14 5.71
N THR A 240 1.96 -0.10 5.65
CA THR A 240 0.54 -0.43 5.66
C THR A 240 0.21 -1.08 7.00
N PHE A 241 -0.63 -0.44 7.80
CA PHE A 241 -0.94 -0.88 9.16
C PHE A 241 -2.39 -1.37 9.23
N LEU A 242 -2.58 -2.65 9.56
CA LEU A 242 -3.90 -3.24 9.74
C LEU A 242 -4.52 -2.81 11.06
N LYS A 243 -5.81 -2.44 11.08
CA LYS A 243 -6.53 -2.20 12.34
C LYS A 243 -6.72 -3.51 13.11
N VAL A 244 -6.23 -3.58 14.33
CA VAL A 244 -6.28 -4.80 15.19
C VAL A 244 -7.11 -4.62 16.46
N LYS A 245 -7.38 -3.37 16.85
CA LYS A 245 -8.20 -3.00 18.00
C LYS A 245 -9.06 -1.79 17.67
#